data_AF-R7UDR8-F1
#
_entry.id   AF-R7UDR8-F1
#
_cell.length_a   1.000
_cell.length_b   1.000
_cell.length_c   1.000
_cell.angle_alpha   90.00
_cell.angle_beta   90.00
_cell.angle_gamma   90.00
#
_symmetry.space_group_name_H-M   'P 1'
#
loop_
_entity.id
_entity.type
_entity.pdbx_description
1 polymer ?
#
loop_
_entity_poly.entity_id
_entity_poly.type
_entity_poly.pdbx_seq_one_letter_code
_entity_poly.pdbx_strand_id
1 'polypeptide(L)'
;STFILPVMKPVWHRAISLFRCNRFGDCVLLLLPQLEHVMRRIYATANGCTERVLTAESNVLFTTFDEIFSEMLPNGVPNEVRSSIGDQRMNLLLDLLTYPEGPRIRDRLSHGECDLNTVTKRSASVLL
;
A
#
# COMPACT_ATOMS: atom_id res chain seq x y z
N SER A 1 13.40 -0.13 9.92
CA SER A 1 12.37 0.72 9.27
C SER A 1 11.45 1.26 10.35
N THR A 2 11.27 2.58 10.42
CA THR A 2 10.33 3.24 11.34
C THR A 2 8.87 3.04 10.93
N PHE A 3 8.62 2.59 9.69
CA PHE A 3 7.29 2.45 9.10
C PHE A 3 6.63 1.07 9.34
N ILE A 4 7.43 0.03 9.60
CA ILE A 4 6.92 -1.31 9.95
C ILE A 4 6.86 -1.43 11.47
N LEU A 5 5.65 -1.59 12.02
CA LEU A 5 5.46 -1.78 13.45
C LEU A 5 5.98 -3.16 13.90
N PRO A 6 6.50 -3.31 15.14
CA PRO A 6 6.92 -4.60 15.66
C PRO A 6 5.85 -5.70 15.55
N VAL A 7 4.59 -5.35 15.78
CA VAL A 7 3.43 -6.26 15.68
C VAL A 7 3.18 -6.76 14.25
N MET A 8 3.62 -6.02 13.24
CA MET A 8 3.47 -6.40 11.83
C MET A 8 4.56 -7.38 11.38
N LYS A 9 5.72 -7.41 12.04
CA LYS A 9 6.88 -8.23 11.64
C LYS A 9 6.54 -9.71 11.39
N PRO A 10 5.71 -10.40 12.19
CA PRO A 10 5.33 -11.79 11.92
C PRO A 10 4.66 -11.98 10.55
N VAL A 11 3.82 -11.02 10.13
CA VAL A 11 3.15 -11.05 8.82
C VAL A 11 4.17 -10.91 7.69
N TRP A 12 5.14 -10.00 7.82
CA TRP A 12 6.23 -9.85 6.85
C TRP A 12 7.09 -11.11 6.74
N HIS A 13 7.46 -11.73 7.87
CA HIS A 13 8.19 -13.00 7.84
C HIS A 13 7.39 -14.10 7.15
N ARG A 14 6.07 -14.15 7.38
CA ARG A 14 5.19 -15.11 6.72
C ARG A 14 5.09 -14.86 5.22
N ALA A 15 4.95 -13.61 4.79
CA ALA A 15 4.93 -13.24 3.39
C ALA A 15 6.23 -13.66 2.68
N ILE A 16 7.39 -13.38 3.28
CA ILE A 16 8.69 -13.80 2.75
C ILE A 16 8.79 -15.33 2.66
N SER A 17 8.29 -16.05 3.66
CA SER A 17 8.24 -17.53 3.61
C SER A 17 7.38 -18.03 2.46
N LEU A 18 6.20 -17.44 2.23
CA LEU A 18 5.31 -17.81 1.12
C LEU A 18 5.95 -17.51 -0.23
N PHE A 19 6.62 -16.36 -0.37
CA PHE A 19 7.38 -16.02 -1.57
C PHE A 19 8.45 -17.07 -1.89
N ARG A 20 9.21 -17.51 -0.89
CA ARG A 20 10.24 -18.56 -1.04
C ARG A 20 9.65 -19.93 -1.41
N CYS A 21 8.41 -20.20 -1.02
CA CYS A 21 7.68 -21.42 -1.39
C CYS A 21 6.92 -21.29 -2.72
N ASN A 22 7.18 -20.27 -3.54
CA ASN A 22 6.47 -19.97 -4.79
C ASN A 22 4.96 -19.73 -4.64
N ARG A 23 4.49 -19.42 -3.42
CA ARG A 23 3.09 -19.07 -3.14
C ARG A 23 2.91 -17.56 -3.27
N PHE A 24 3.04 -17.07 -4.51
CA PHE A 24 3.08 -15.62 -4.79
C PHE A 24 1.77 -14.91 -4.51
N GLY A 25 0.62 -15.50 -4.85
CA GLY A 25 -0.69 -14.93 -4.56
C GLY A 25 -0.92 -14.74 -3.06
N ASP A 26 -0.63 -15.77 -2.26
CA ASP A 26 -0.73 -15.68 -0.79
C ASP A 26 0.25 -14.66 -0.21
N CYS A 27 1.44 -14.53 -0.80
CA CYS A 27 2.41 -13.50 -0.42
C CYS A 27 1.84 -12.09 -0.67
N VAL A 28 1.30 -11.82 -1.87
CA VAL A 28 0.67 -10.54 -2.21
C VAL A 28 -0.52 -10.25 -1.30
N LEU A 29 -1.35 -11.26 -1.03
CA LEU A 29 -2.49 -11.16 -0.13
C LEU A 29 -2.09 -10.69 1.28
N LEU A 30 -0.97 -11.20 1.81
CA LEU A 30 -0.45 -10.75 3.10
C LEU A 30 0.22 -9.38 3.04
N LEU A 31 0.88 -9.03 1.94
CA LEU A 31 1.62 -7.78 1.81
C LEU A 31 0.73 -6.56 1.55
N LEU A 32 -0.41 -6.72 0.87
CA LEU A 32 -1.30 -5.61 0.51
C LEU A 32 -1.76 -4.80 1.74
N PRO A 33 -2.31 -5.40 2.81
CA PRO A 33 -2.68 -4.66 4.03
C PRO A 33 -1.47 -3.99 4.72
N GLN A 34 -0.28 -4.61 4.60
CA GLN A 34 0.94 -4.06 5.18
C GLN A 34 1.40 -2.82 4.43
N LEU A 35 1.35 -2.87 3.08
CA LEU A 35 1.63 -1.73 2.22
C LEU A 35 0.67 -0.57 2.51
N GLU A 36 -0.64 -0.85 2.57
CA GLU A 36 -1.64 0.16 2.91
C GLU A 36 -1.33 0.86 4.24
N HIS A 37 -1.02 0.08 5.29
CA HIS A 37 -0.67 0.64 6.58
C HIS A 37 0.61 1.48 6.54
N VAL A 38 1.66 0.98 5.86
CA VAL A 38 2.92 1.74 5.68
C VAL A 38 2.64 3.05 4.95
N MET A 39 1.82 3.05 3.91
CA MET A 39 1.47 4.24 3.14
C MET A 39 0.67 5.24 3.96
N ARG A 40 -0.31 4.80 4.77
CA ARG A 40 -1.03 5.70 5.70
C ARG A 40 -0.08 6.36 6.70
N ARG A 41 0.91 5.62 7.20
CA ARG A 41 1.92 6.17 8.11
C ARG A 41 2.85 7.17 7.44
N ILE A 42 3.27 6.90 6.20
CA ILE A 42 4.07 7.84 5.42
C ILE A 42 3.27 9.12 5.18
N TYR A 43 2.03 9.01 4.70
CA TYR A 43 1.13 10.14 4.48
C TYR A 43 0.96 10.99 5.73
N ALA A 44 0.62 10.37 6.86
CA ALA A 44 0.41 11.09 8.11
C ALA A 44 1.67 11.77 8.64
N THR A 45 2.83 11.12 8.46
CA THR A 45 4.11 11.69 8.91
C THR A 45 4.56 12.82 8.00
N ALA A 46 4.46 12.65 6.67
CA ALA A 46 4.89 13.63 5.68
C ALA A 46 4.04 14.91 5.74
N ASN A 47 2.74 14.78 5.99
CA ASN A 47 1.80 15.90 6.02
C ASN A 47 1.50 16.42 7.44
N GLY A 48 2.18 15.91 8.47
CA GLY A 48 2.00 16.37 9.85
C GLY A 48 0.61 16.06 10.46
N CYS A 49 -0.10 15.06 9.94
CA CYS A 49 -1.46 14.67 10.35
C CYS A 49 -1.48 13.26 10.99
N THR A 50 -0.68 13.08 12.04
CA THR A 50 -0.47 11.78 12.72
C THR A 50 -1.75 11.13 13.26
N GLU A 51 -2.77 11.92 13.55
CA GLU A 51 -4.11 11.47 13.92
C GLU A 51 -4.74 10.58 12.85
N ARG A 52 -4.46 10.84 11.56
CA ARG A 52 -5.03 10.09 10.42
C ARG A 52 -4.46 8.68 10.23
N VAL A 53 -3.48 8.26 11.04
CA VAL A 53 -2.95 6.87 10.99
C VAL A 53 -3.95 5.85 11.53
N LEU A 54 -4.73 6.23 12.55
CA LEU A 54 -5.55 5.30 13.35
C LEU A 54 -7.04 5.62 13.35
N THR A 55 -7.47 6.73 12.76
CA THR A 55 -8.86 7.18 12.87
C THR A 55 -9.75 6.47 11.85
N ALA A 56 -10.29 5.33 12.25
CA ALA A 56 -11.66 4.97 11.88
C ALA A 56 -12.62 5.78 12.79
N GLU A 57 -12.61 7.11 12.65
CA GLU A 57 -13.68 7.91 13.23
C GLU A 57 -14.91 7.73 12.35
N SER A 58 -16.09 7.46 12.93
CA SER A 58 -17.31 7.16 12.19
C SER A 58 -17.76 8.27 11.22
N ASN A 59 -17.20 9.47 11.35
CA ASN A 59 -17.47 10.64 10.51
C ASN A 59 -16.31 11.01 9.57
N VAL A 60 -15.20 10.26 9.59
CA VAL A 60 -14.01 10.53 8.78
C VAL A 60 -13.83 9.38 7.81
N LEU A 61 -13.82 9.68 6.51
CA LEU A 61 -13.54 8.70 5.47
C LEU A 61 -12.16 8.07 5.72
N PHE A 62 -12.05 6.75 5.52
CA PHE A 62 -10.77 6.06 5.58
C PHE A 62 -9.79 6.71 4.60
N THR A 63 -8.55 6.94 5.03
CA THR A 63 -7.51 7.43 4.11
C THR A 63 -7.26 6.42 3.00
N THR A 64 -7.79 6.73 1.81
CA THR A 64 -7.73 5.87 0.62
C THR A 64 -6.42 6.06 -0.13
N PHE A 65 -6.11 5.15 -1.07
CA PHE A 65 -4.96 5.37 -1.97
C PHE A 65 -5.13 6.63 -2.82
N ASP A 66 -6.35 7.00 -3.20
CA ASP A 66 -6.61 8.23 -3.95
C ASP A 66 -6.20 9.47 -3.14
N GLU A 67 -6.53 9.51 -1.85
CA GLU A 67 -6.12 10.60 -0.96
C GLU A 67 -4.61 10.62 -0.71
N ILE A 68 -4.00 9.43 -0.53
CA ILE A 68 -2.55 9.30 -0.30
C ILE A 68 -1.77 9.75 -1.53
N PHE A 69 -2.28 9.45 -2.72
CA PHE A 69 -1.61 9.71 -3.99
C PHE A 69 -2.00 11.03 -4.66
N SER A 70 -3.00 11.75 -4.13
CA SER A 70 -3.37 13.09 -4.58
C SER A 70 -2.20 14.06 -4.49
N GLU A 71 -2.07 14.96 -5.46
CA GLU A 71 -1.05 16.01 -5.44
C GLU A 71 -1.29 17.04 -4.32
N MET A 72 -2.56 17.22 -3.93
CA MET A 72 -2.99 18.22 -2.98
C MET A 72 -3.80 17.59 -1.85
N LEU A 73 -3.62 18.11 -0.64
CA LEU A 73 -4.48 17.82 0.50
C LEU A 73 -5.83 18.53 0.34
N PRO A 74 -6.89 18.10 1.06
CA PRO A 74 -8.23 18.72 0.97
C PRO A 74 -8.26 20.21 1.33
N ASN A 75 -7.28 20.70 2.10
CA ASN A 75 -7.12 22.11 2.48
C ASN A 75 -6.37 22.95 1.42
N GLY A 76 -6.02 22.37 0.27
CA GLY A 76 -5.32 23.07 -0.81
C GLY A 76 -3.82 23.23 -0.62
N VAL A 77 -3.21 22.54 0.35
CA VAL A 77 -1.75 22.50 0.54
C VAL A 77 -1.16 21.31 -0.23
N PRO A 78 0.08 21.40 -0.77
CA PRO A 78 0.74 20.27 -1.43
C PRO A 78 0.85 19.04 -0.53
N ASN A 79 0.66 17.85 -1.12
CA ASN A 79 0.88 16.58 -0.44
C ASN A 79 2.35 16.16 -0.53
N GLU A 80 2.99 16.01 0.63
CA GLU A 80 4.43 15.75 0.74
C GLU A 80 4.81 14.26 0.63
N VAL A 81 3.85 13.36 0.38
CA VAL A 81 4.13 11.92 0.18
C VAL A 81 5.14 11.70 -0.95
N ARG A 82 4.94 12.38 -2.10
CA ARG A 82 5.81 12.24 -3.27
C ARG A 82 7.24 12.67 -2.94
N SER A 83 7.40 13.80 -2.24
CA SER A 83 8.69 14.29 -1.73
C SER A 83 9.32 13.28 -0.76
N SER A 84 8.53 12.62 0.08
CA SER A 84 9.01 11.68 1.09
C SER A 84 9.49 10.34 0.52
N ILE A 85 8.82 9.77 -0.49
CA ILE A 85 9.15 8.44 -1.02
C ILE A 85 9.94 8.49 -2.34
N GLY A 86 9.89 9.63 -3.04
CA GLY A 86 10.51 9.87 -4.34
C GLY A 86 9.64 9.43 -5.52
N ASP A 87 9.83 10.12 -6.66
CA ASP A 87 9.00 9.95 -7.86
C ASP A 87 8.96 8.54 -8.42
N GLN A 88 10.10 7.85 -8.45
CA GLN A 88 10.16 6.50 -9.00
C GLN A 88 9.28 5.52 -8.21
N ARG A 89 9.30 5.61 -6.89
CA ARG A 89 8.49 4.75 -6.02
C ARG A 89 7.02 5.14 -6.08
N MET A 90 6.74 6.44 -6.12
CA MET A 90 5.39 6.97 -6.29
C MET A 90 4.75 6.47 -7.59
N ASN A 91 5.45 6.60 -8.72
CA ASN A 91 4.94 6.17 -10.03
C ASN A 91 4.75 4.65 -10.08
N LEU A 92 5.69 3.87 -9.53
CA LEU A 92 5.53 2.42 -9.42
C LEU A 92 4.29 2.01 -8.63
N LEU A 93 4.00 2.69 -7.52
CA LEU A 93 2.80 2.44 -6.71
C LEU A 93 1.52 2.84 -7.44
N LEU A 94 1.54 3.98 -8.14
CA LEU A 94 0.42 4.43 -8.99
C LEU A 94 0.11 3.42 -10.09
N ASP A 95 1.13 2.93 -10.80
CA ASP A 95 1.00 1.91 -11.85
C ASP A 95 0.42 0.61 -11.29
N LEU A 96 0.91 0.18 -10.12
CA LEU A 96 0.52 -1.09 -9.52
C LEU A 96 -0.89 -1.09 -8.94
N LEU A 97 -1.30 0.03 -8.32
CA LEU A 97 -2.51 0.11 -7.50
C LEU A 97 -3.66 0.86 -8.17
N THR A 98 -3.37 1.84 -9.03
CA THR A 98 -4.36 2.86 -9.42
C THR A 98 -4.57 2.93 -10.93
N TYR A 99 -3.51 2.74 -11.74
CA TYR A 99 -3.60 2.91 -13.19
C TYR A 99 -4.68 2.00 -13.82
N PRO A 100 -5.68 2.53 -14.56
CA PRO A 100 -6.81 1.74 -15.06
C PRO A 100 -6.42 0.55 -15.93
N GLU A 101 -5.43 0.73 -16.82
CA GLU A 101 -4.89 -0.34 -17.65
C GLU A 101 -3.75 -1.12 -16.96
N GLY A 102 -3.47 -0.80 -15.70
CA GLY A 102 -2.47 -1.43 -14.87
C GLY A 102 -2.97 -2.70 -14.18
N PRO A 103 -2.11 -3.35 -13.38
CA PRO A 103 -2.44 -4.56 -12.65
C PRO A 103 -3.61 -4.39 -11.66
N ARG A 104 -3.77 -3.18 -11.08
CA ARG A 104 -4.79 -2.85 -10.05
C ARG A 104 -4.94 -3.95 -9.01
N ILE A 105 -3.80 -4.44 -8.50
CA ILE A 105 -3.75 -5.69 -7.73
C ILE A 105 -4.65 -5.65 -6.48
N ARG A 106 -4.77 -4.48 -5.84
CA ARG A 106 -5.62 -4.30 -4.65
C ARG A 106 -7.08 -4.43 -5.03
N ASP A 107 -7.49 -3.72 -6.07
CA ASP A 107 -8.87 -3.64 -6.55
C ASP A 107 -9.39 -5.02 -6.97
N ARG A 108 -8.67 -5.66 -7.91
CA ARG A 108 -9.03 -7.00 -8.42
C ARG A 108 -9.05 -8.06 -7.33
N LEU A 109 -8.10 -8.01 -6.38
CA LEU A 109 -8.07 -8.94 -5.27
C LEU A 109 -9.24 -8.69 -4.30
N SER A 110 -9.60 -7.43 -4.03
CA SER A 110 -10.76 -7.09 -3.17
C SER A 110 -12.11 -7.45 -3.79
N HIS A 111 -12.22 -7.43 -5.13
CA HIS A 111 -13.42 -7.83 -5.86
C HIS A 111 -13.48 -9.34 -6.17
N GLY A 112 -12.45 -10.11 -5.81
CA GLY A 112 -12.39 -11.55 -6.11
C GLY A 112 -12.15 -11.87 -7.59
N GLU A 113 -11.72 -10.88 -8.37
CA GLU A 113 -11.44 -10.99 -9.81
C GLU A 113 -10.00 -11.47 -10.10
N CYS A 114 -9.20 -11.67 -9.06
CA CYS A 114 -7.83 -12.14 -9.17
C CYS A 114 -7.71 -13.61 -8.78
N ASP A 115 -7.32 -14.46 -9.73
CA ASP A 115 -6.84 -15.81 -9.41
C ASP A 115 -5.43 -15.71 -8.81
N LEU A 116 -5.31 -16.05 -7.52
CA LEU A 116 -4.05 -16.03 -6.79
C LEU A 116 -2.96 -16.92 -7.42
N ASN A 117 -3.35 -17.93 -8.20
CA ASN A 117 -2.42 -18.81 -8.91
C ASN A 117 -1.79 -18.14 -10.14
N THR A 118 -2.40 -17.07 -10.65
CA THR A 118 -1.88 -16.29 -11.79
C THR A 118 -0.92 -15.19 -11.37
N VAL A 119 -0.81 -14.92 -10.06
CA VAL A 119 0.11 -13.93 -9.52
C VAL A 119 1.55 -14.37 -9.77
N THR A 120 2.28 -13.55 -10.53
CA THR A 120 3.66 -13.87 -10.88
C THR A 120 4.64 -13.52 -9.76
N LYS A 121 5.81 -14.17 -9.77
CA LYS A 121 6.96 -13.79 -8.92
C LYS A 121 7.28 -12.29 -9.02
N ARG A 122 7.20 -11.72 -10.22
CA ARG A 122 7.50 -10.30 -10.48
C ARG A 122 6.53 -9.39 -9.73
N SER A 123 5.23 -9.69 -9.80
CA SER A 123 4.19 -8.95 -9.08
C SER A 123 4.42 -9.00 -7.57
N ALA A 124 4.74 -10.18 -7.03
CA ALA A 124 5.05 -10.33 -5.61
C ALA A 124 6.36 -9.64 -5.18
N SER A 125 7.39 -9.64 -6.03
CA SER A 125 8.68 -9.02 -5.70
C SER A 125 8.64 -7.50 -5.64
N VAL A 126 7.69 -6.86 -6.33
CA VAL A 126 7.51 -5.40 -6.26
C VAL A 126 7.00 -4.95 -4.88
N LEU A 127 6.35 -5.84 -4.14
CA LEU A 127 5.78 -5.56 -2.81
C LEU A 127 6.72 -5.90 -1.64
N LEU A 128 7.86 -6.54 -1.90
CA LEU A 128 8.86 -6.95 -0.91
C LEU A 128 10.04 -5.97 -0.89
#